data_AF-A0A0Q7T7J4-F1
#
_entry.id   AF-A0A0Q7T7J4-F1
#
_cell.length_a   1.000
_cell.length_b   1.000
_cell.length_c   1.000
_cell.angle_alpha   90.00
_cell.angle_beta   90.00
_cell.angle_gamma   90.00
#
_symmetry.space_group_name_H-M   'P 1'
#
loop_
_entity.id
_entity.type
_entity.pdbx_description
1 polymer ?
#
loop_
_entity_poly.entity_id
_entity_poly.type
_entity_poly.pdbx_seq_one_letter_code
_entity_poly.pdbx_strand_id
1 'polypeptide(L)'
;MSESAKLSALKVGVDVPWVTSWTGEPVLGVRPCASVNGALAIVQADNAGYGKPLYSQNHAVRQRLTIRDMLCPMCGQPTTPEDRYTQVAHPFAAGSLRASGRGDALPADIDDDRILIDAGAIAPLHKACSSRSLRYCPHLKADPHIDVRAFPRSWVVLPLMARAEAPPQLFLAQARPARAIPVIGFLQLCGLTDDRDPAWRNRQPLAG
;
A
#
# COMPACT_ATOMS: atom_id res chain seq x y z
N MET A 1 16.92 -12.56 -24.13
CA MET A 1 15.70 -12.33 -24.94
C MET A 1 14.52 -12.82 -24.12
N SER A 2 13.73 -11.88 -23.58
CA SER A 2 12.56 -12.20 -22.74
C SER A 2 11.55 -12.93 -23.60
N GLU A 3 11.21 -14.16 -23.25
CA GLU A 3 10.04 -14.85 -23.79
C GLU A 3 8.85 -13.89 -23.60
N SER A 4 8.22 -13.45 -24.69
CA SER A 4 7.12 -12.49 -24.61
C SER A 4 6.03 -13.14 -23.76
N ALA A 5 5.72 -12.53 -22.62
CA ALA A 5 4.79 -13.12 -21.67
C ALA A 5 3.46 -13.40 -22.38
N LYS A 6 2.93 -14.62 -22.29
CA LYS A 6 1.68 -15.00 -22.96
C LYS A 6 0.48 -14.42 -22.24
N LEU A 7 -0.58 -14.06 -22.97
CA LEU A 7 -1.84 -13.64 -22.36
C LEU A 7 -2.45 -14.79 -21.55
N SER A 8 -2.85 -14.51 -20.31
CA SER A 8 -3.50 -15.44 -19.41
C SER A 8 -5.00 -15.57 -19.72
N ALA A 9 -5.56 -16.74 -19.43
CA ALA A 9 -7.02 -16.95 -19.46
C ALA A 9 -7.75 -16.33 -18.24
N LEU A 10 -7.00 -15.99 -17.17
CA LEU A 10 -7.55 -15.36 -15.98
C LEU A 10 -7.86 -13.89 -16.21
N LYS A 11 -9.02 -13.43 -15.76
CA LYS A 11 -9.46 -12.05 -15.89
C LYS A 11 -9.00 -11.19 -14.72
N VAL A 12 -8.22 -10.15 -15.01
CA VAL A 12 -7.80 -9.14 -14.04
C VAL A 12 -9.02 -8.42 -13.48
N GLY A 13 -9.09 -8.24 -12.16
CA GLY A 13 -10.21 -7.61 -11.47
C GLY A 13 -11.40 -8.55 -11.20
N VAL A 14 -11.36 -9.78 -11.73
CA VAL A 14 -12.45 -10.77 -11.59
C VAL A 14 -11.95 -12.06 -10.97
N ASP A 15 -10.95 -12.70 -11.58
CA ASP A 15 -10.34 -13.95 -11.11
C ASP A 15 -9.09 -13.67 -10.27
N VAL A 16 -8.36 -12.61 -10.63
CA VAL A 16 -7.16 -12.15 -9.94
C VAL A 16 -7.39 -10.72 -9.47
N PRO A 17 -7.04 -10.35 -8.22
CA PRO A 17 -7.16 -8.97 -7.76
C PRO A 17 -6.49 -8.00 -8.72
N TRP A 18 -7.14 -6.88 -9.02
CA TRP A 18 -6.64 -5.87 -9.94
C TRP A 18 -5.25 -5.35 -9.55
N VAL A 19 -4.97 -5.24 -8.25
CA VAL A 19 -3.69 -4.75 -7.73
C VAL A 19 -2.54 -5.76 -7.87
N THR A 20 -2.82 -7.03 -8.14
CA THR A 20 -1.81 -8.10 -8.19
C THR A 20 -0.83 -7.88 -9.35
N SER A 21 0.46 -8.04 -9.04
CA SER A 21 1.57 -8.02 -9.98
C SER A 21 1.58 -9.27 -10.87
N TRP A 22 2.08 -9.15 -12.10
CA TRP A 22 2.21 -10.25 -13.05
C TRP A 22 3.66 -10.46 -13.48
N THR A 23 4.04 -11.68 -13.88
CA THR A 23 5.41 -11.93 -14.38
C THR A 23 5.74 -11.15 -15.65
N GLY A 24 4.72 -10.71 -16.43
CA GLY A 24 4.88 -9.82 -17.57
C GLY A 24 5.13 -8.35 -17.21
N GLU A 25 5.20 -8.03 -15.91
CA GLU A 25 5.31 -6.68 -15.37
C GLU A 25 6.62 -6.52 -14.58
N PRO A 26 7.79 -6.51 -15.24
CA PRO A 26 9.06 -6.33 -14.55
C PRO A 26 9.15 -4.95 -13.89
N VAL A 27 9.87 -4.89 -12.76
CA VAL A 27 10.24 -3.62 -12.12
C VAL A 27 11.18 -2.85 -13.06
N LEU A 28 10.85 -1.59 -13.34
CA LEU A 28 11.59 -0.69 -14.23
C LEU A 28 12.63 0.17 -13.49
N GLY A 29 12.72 0.03 -12.17
CA GLY A 29 13.61 0.77 -11.29
C GLY A 29 12.94 1.98 -10.64
N VAL A 30 13.77 2.94 -10.22
CA VAL A 30 13.32 4.16 -9.52
C VAL A 30 13.25 5.33 -10.48
N ARG A 31 12.10 5.99 -10.54
CA ARG A 31 11.85 7.14 -11.42
C ARG A 31 10.84 8.10 -10.78
N PRO A 32 10.80 9.38 -11.20
CA PRO A 32 9.66 10.25 -10.91
C PRO A 32 8.35 9.60 -11.33
N CYS A 33 7.35 9.59 -10.45
CA CYS A 33 6.10 8.85 -10.69
C CYS A 33 4.86 9.71 -10.44
N ALA A 34 3.93 9.73 -11.40
CA ALA A 34 2.68 10.48 -11.31
C ALA A 34 1.75 10.00 -10.19
N SER A 35 1.84 8.72 -9.77
CA SER A 35 1.07 8.19 -8.63
C SER A 35 1.43 8.84 -7.29
N VAL A 36 2.55 9.56 -7.21
CA VAL A 36 3.06 10.25 -6.02
C VAL A 36 3.52 11.67 -6.36
N ASN A 37 2.79 12.34 -7.26
CA ASN A 37 3.02 13.75 -7.62
C ASN A 37 4.46 14.06 -8.08
N GLY A 38 5.09 13.14 -8.80
CA GLY A 38 6.44 13.31 -9.35
C GLY A 38 7.58 12.94 -8.41
N ALA A 39 7.31 12.57 -7.16
CA ALA A 39 8.33 12.04 -6.27
C ALA A 39 8.97 10.75 -6.82
N LEU A 40 10.21 10.47 -6.38
CA LEU A 40 10.91 9.24 -6.75
C LEU A 40 10.21 8.02 -6.15
N ALA A 41 9.82 7.08 -6.99
CA ALA A 41 9.16 5.86 -6.59
C ALA A 41 9.63 4.66 -7.40
N ILE A 42 9.38 3.46 -6.86
CA ILE A 42 9.54 2.22 -7.62
C ILE A 42 8.46 2.17 -8.70
N VAL A 43 8.88 2.01 -9.95
CA VAL A 43 8.01 1.91 -11.11
C VAL A 43 8.10 0.51 -11.69
N GLN A 44 6.98 0.03 -12.21
CA GLN A 44 6.81 -1.31 -12.76
C GLN A 44 6.07 -1.20 -14.09
N ALA A 45 6.38 -2.07 -15.05
CA ALA A 45 5.67 -2.10 -16.33
C ALA A 45 4.21 -2.53 -16.10
N ASP A 46 3.27 -1.94 -16.82
CA ASP A 46 1.84 -2.25 -16.70
C ASP A 46 1.41 -3.12 -17.88
N ASN A 47 1.24 -4.42 -17.62
CA ASN A 47 0.88 -5.45 -18.60
C ASN A 47 0.06 -6.53 -17.88
N ALA A 48 -0.95 -6.10 -17.13
CA ALA A 48 -1.77 -7.01 -16.33
C ALA A 48 -2.40 -8.11 -17.19
N GLY A 49 -2.41 -9.34 -16.70
CA GLY A 49 -2.91 -10.48 -17.46
C GLY A 49 -1.87 -11.16 -18.37
N TYR A 50 -0.66 -10.61 -18.51
CA TYR A 50 0.41 -11.24 -19.25
C TYR A 50 1.34 -12.05 -18.32
N GLY A 51 1.49 -13.34 -18.62
CA GLY A 51 2.24 -14.30 -17.82
C GLY A 51 1.43 -14.87 -16.65
N LYS A 52 2.06 -15.06 -15.50
CA LYS A 52 1.44 -15.62 -14.29
C LYS A 52 1.18 -14.52 -13.27
N PRO A 53 0.03 -14.55 -12.55
CA PRO A 53 -0.18 -13.65 -11.42
C PRO A 53 0.78 -14.03 -10.29
N LEU A 54 1.37 -13.01 -9.68
CA LEU A 54 2.24 -13.13 -8.52
C LEU A 54 1.40 -12.87 -7.27
N TYR A 55 0.64 -13.88 -6.84
CA TYR A 55 -0.16 -13.79 -5.62
C TYR A 55 0.70 -13.34 -4.43
N SER A 56 0.15 -12.43 -3.63
CA SER A 56 0.85 -11.75 -2.51
C SER A 56 1.90 -10.71 -2.91
N GLN A 57 2.05 -10.39 -4.21
CA GLN A 57 2.81 -9.24 -4.67
C GLN A 57 1.88 -8.20 -5.29
N ASN A 58 1.83 -7.03 -4.66
CA ASN A 58 1.12 -5.88 -5.21
C ASN A 58 1.98 -5.23 -6.30
N HIS A 59 1.36 -4.86 -7.42
CA HIS A 59 1.99 -4.07 -8.45
C HIS A 59 2.27 -2.65 -7.92
N ALA A 60 3.51 -2.19 -8.02
CA ALA A 60 4.00 -0.95 -7.40
C ALA A 60 3.11 0.27 -7.67
N VAL A 61 2.77 0.51 -8.94
CA VAL A 61 1.97 1.69 -9.33
C VAL A 61 0.50 1.53 -8.93
N ARG A 62 -0.14 0.42 -9.33
CA ARG A 62 -1.54 0.11 -8.98
C ARG A 62 -1.82 0.19 -7.48
N GLN A 63 -0.93 -0.29 -6.61
CA GLN A 63 -1.11 -0.15 -5.15
C GLN A 63 -1.22 1.32 -4.73
N ARG A 64 -0.37 2.19 -5.29
CA ARG A 64 -0.44 3.62 -4.99
C ARG A 64 -1.69 4.26 -5.58
N LEU A 65 -2.12 3.81 -6.76
CA LEU A 65 -3.38 4.25 -7.36
C LEU A 65 -4.61 3.84 -6.54
N THR A 66 -4.61 2.65 -5.93
CA THR A 66 -5.73 2.25 -5.05
C THR A 66 -5.88 3.20 -3.87
N ILE A 67 -4.77 3.73 -3.36
CA ILE A 67 -4.77 4.68 -2.24
C ILE A 67 -5.10 6.09 -2.71
N ARG A 68 -4.43 6.57 -3.77
CA ARG A 68 -4.58 7.93 -4.30
C ARG A 68 -6.01 8.17 -4.82
N ASP A 69 -6.55 7.21 -5.57
CA ASP A 69 -7.80 7.36 -6.29
C ASP A 69 -8.95 6.58 -5.61
N MET A 70 -8.70 6.00 -4.43
CA MET A 70 -9.66 5.17 -3.67
C MET A 70 -10.27 4.03 -4.51
N LEU A 71 -9.45 3.38 -5.33
CA LEU A 71 -9.84 2.22 -6.13
C LEU A 71 -9.82 0.95 -5.30
N CYS A 72 -10.81 0.10 -5.47
CA CYS A 72 -10.83 -1.20 -4.82
C CYS A 72 -9.67 -2.07 -5.36
N PRO A 73 -8.77 -2.59 -4.50
CA PRO A 73 -7.64 -3.42 -4.94
C PRO A 73 -8.08 -4.74 -5.59
N MET A 74 -9.31 -5.19 -5.35
CA MET A 74 -9.85 -6.40 -5.95
C MET A 74 -10.30 -6.20 -7.38
N CYS A 75 -11.13 -5.19 -7.67
CA CYS A 75 -11.76 -5.02 -8.99
C CYS A 75 -11.24 -3.82 -9.80
N GLY A 76 -10.46 -2.93 -9.17
CA GLY A 76 -9.91 -1.72 -9.80
C GLY A 76 -10.91 -0.57 -9.95
N GLN A 77 -12.16 -0.73 -9.50
CA GLN A 77 -13.19 0.30 -9.60
C GLN A 77 -13.17 1.24 -8.39
N PRO A 78 -13.55 2.53 -8.54
CA PRO A 78 -13.66 3.46 -7.41
C PRO A 78 -14.59 2.96 -6.31
N THR A 79 -14.25 3.25 -5.06
CA THR A 79 -15.09 3.02 -3.89
C THR A 79 -15.75 4.32 -3.45
N THR A 80 -17.07 4.30 -3.25
CA THR A 80 -17.79 5.43 -2.63
C THR A 80 -17.59 5.42 -1.12
N PRO A 81 -17.72 6.56 -0.42
CA PRO A 81 -17.59 6.60 1.04
C PRO A 81 -18.46 5.58 1.78
N GLU A 82 -19.65 5.27 1.26
CA GLU A 82 -20.62 4.33 1.83
C GLU A 82 -20.25 2.85 1.57
N ASP A 83 -19.35 2.59 0.62
CA ASP A 83 -18.92 1.24 0.22
C ASP A 83 -17.40 1.07 0.34
N ARG A 84 -16.77 1.78 1.29
CA ARG A 84 -15.36 1.59 1.65
C ARG A 84 -15.25 0.74 2.90
N TYR A 85 -14.59 -0.39 2.76
CA TYR A 85 -14.33 -1.31 3.87
C TYR A 85 -12.84 -1.63 3.95
N THR A 86 -12.29 -1.56 5.16
CA THR A 86 -11.00 -2.19 5.45
C THR A 86 -11.23 -3.57 6.03
N GLN A 87 -10.28 -4.49 5.82
CA GLN A 87 -10.32 -5.85 6.36
C GLN A 87 -9.43 -6.03 7.57
N VAL A 88 -8.47 -5.12 7.75
CA VAL A 88 -7.57 -5.03 8.89
C VAL A 88 -7.70 -3.61 9.42
N ALA A 89 -7.90 -3.48 10.72
CA ALA A 89 -8.13 -2.19 11.35
C ALA A 89 -7.39 -2.16 12.68
N HIS A 90 -6.10 -1.84 12.66
CA HIS A 90 -5.34 -1.68 13.90
C HIS A 90 -5.50 -0.25 14.41
N PRO A 91 -6.21 -0.03 15.54
CA PRO A 91 -6.30 1.30 16.12
C PRO A 91 -4.98 1.67 16.81
N PHE A 92 -4.49 2.87 16.56
CA PHE A 92 -3.42 3.47 17.35
C PHE A 92 -3.62 4.98 17.49
N ALA A 93 -3.07 5.56 18.56
CA ALA A 93 -3.08 7.00 18.74
C ALA A 93 -2.08 7.68 17.79
N ALA A 94 -2.43 8.87 17.28
CA ALA A 94 -1.54 9.66 16.41
C ALA A 94 -0.18 9.94 17.08
N GLY A 95 -0.19 10.20 18.39
CA GLY A 95 1.02 10.41 19.20
C GLY A 95 1.95 9.20 19.20
N SER A 96 1.42 7.97 19.19
CA SER A 96 2.22 6.74 19.09
C SER A 96 2.98 6.67 17.76
N LEU A 97 2.36 7.10 16.66
CA LEU A 97 2.99 7.11 15.34
C LEU A 97 4.11 8.16 15.26
N ARG A 98 3.88 9.36 15.82
CA ARG A 98 4.90 10.41 15.95
C ARG A 98 6.08 9.94 16.78
N ALA A 99 5.81 9.35 17.96
CA ALA A 99 6.85 8.83 18.85
C ALA A 99 7.68 7.70 18.20
N SER A 100 7.10 6.92 17.28
CA SER A 100 7.83 5.88 16.55
C SER A 100 8.61 6.40 15.33
N GLY A 101 8.64 7.71 15.07
CA GLY A 101 9.27 8.30 13.89
C GLY A 101 8.58 7.98 12.56
N ARG A 102 7.35 7.45 12.60
CA ARG A 102 6.53 7.17 11.40
C ARG A 102 5.47 8.25 11.16
N GLY A 103 5.34 9.20 12.09
CA GLY A 103 4.33 10.24 12.09
C GLY A 103 4.74 11.54 11.40
N ASP A 104 5.91 11.59 10.74
CA ASP A 104 6.40 12.81 10.08
C ASP A 104 5.45 13.36 9.01
N ALA A 105 4.68 12.47 8.38
CA ALA A 105 3.66 12.82 7.39
C ALA A 105 2.27 13.11 8.03
N LEU A 106 2.12 12.99 9.35
CA LEU A 106 0.87 13.37 10.02
C LEU A 106 0.74 14.89 10.09
N PRO A 107 -0.39 15.46 9.64
CA PRO A 107 -0.72 16.86 9.89
C PRO A 107 -0.55 17.26 11.38
N ALA A 108 0.02 18.43 11.63
CA ALA A 108 0.33 18.91 12.97
C ALA A 108 -0.92 19.26 13.80
N ASP A 109 -2.06 19.48 13.14
CA ASP A 109 -3.36 19.80 13.73
C ASP A 109 -4.14 18.55 14.20
N ILE A 110 -3.63 17.35 13.95
CA ILE A 110 -4.19 16.12 14.54
C ILE A 110 -3.65 15.97 15.96
N ASP A 111 -4.54 16.02 16.95
CA ASP A 111 -4.18 15.79 18.36
C ASP A 111 -3.53 14.41 18.56
N ASP A 112 -2.53 14.33 19.44
CA ASP A 112 -1.80 13.08 19.72
C ASP A 112 -2.71 11.96 20.26
N ASP A 113 -3.77 12.28 20.97
CA ASP A 113 -4.72 11.31 21.52
C ASP A 113 -5.73 10.81 20.48
N ARG A 114 -5.76 11.38 19.27
CA ARG A 114 -6.68 10.98 18.21
C ARG A 114 -6.40 9.57 17.73
N ILE A 115 -7.41 8.73 17.64
CA ILE A 115 -7.27 7.37 17.11
C ILE A 115 -7.29 7.35 15.59
N LEU A 116 -6.28 6.70 15.03
CA LEU A 116 -6.13 6.33 13.63
C LEU A 116 -6.42 4.84 13.46
N ILE A 117 -7.12 4.49 12.39
CA ILE A 117 -7.26 3.09 11.93
C ILE A 117 -6.22 2.85 10.85
N ASP A 118 -5.25 2.00 11.16
CA ASP A 118 -4.32 1.50 10.15
C ASP A 118 -5.01 0.45 9.29
N ALA A 119 -5.27 0.79 8.02
CA ALA A 119 -5.72 -0.15 7.01
C ALA A 119 -4.55 -0.88 6.33
N GLY A 120 -3.31 -0.64 6.77
CA GLY A 120 -2.09 -1.18 6.17
C GLY A 120 -1.86 -0.65 4.74
N ALA A 121 -1.09 -1.40 3.97
CA ALA A 121 -0.84 -1.12 2.56
C ALA A 121 -1.98 -1.59 1.62
N ILE A 122 -3.17 -1.88 2.17
CA ILE A 122 -4.35 -2.31 1.44
C ILE A 122 -5.37 -1.17 1.45
N ALA A 123 -5.66 -0.60 0.28
CA ALA A 123 -6.69 0.41 0.17
C ALA A 123 -8.09 -0.18 0.46
N PRO A 124 -9.08 0.66 0.82
CA PRO A 124 -10.44 0.21 1.07
C PRO A 124 -11.03 -0.57 -0.12
N LEU A 125 -11.80 -1.61 0.19
CA LEU A 125 -12.50 -2.45 -0.75
C LEU A 125 -14.00 -2.11 -0.76
N HIS A 126 -14.69 -2.41 -1.86
CA HIS A 126 -16.15 -2.60 -1.81
C HIS A 126 -16.50 -3.67 -0.77
N LYS A 127 -17.64 -3.54 -0.11
CA LYS A 127 -18.13 -4.53 0.85
C LYS A 127 -18.23 -5.93 0.25
N ALA A 128 -18.70 -6.01 -1.00
CA ALA A 128 -18.79 -7.25 -1.75
C ALA A 128 -17.41 -7.85 -2.04
N CYS A 129 -16.45 -7.01 -2.44
CA CYS A 129 -15.07 -7.41 -2.70
C CYS A 129 -14.36 -7.91 -1.43
N SER A 130 -14.55 -7.22 -0.30
CA SER A 130 -14.05 -7.64 1.02
C SER A 130 -14.62 -9.00 1.43
N SER A 131 -15.94 -9.17 1.31
CA SER A 131 -16.60 -10.45 1.62
C SER A 131 -16.07 -11.59 0.73
N ARG A 132 -15.82 -11.30 -0.55
CA ARG A 132 -15.28 -12.27 -1.49
C ARG A 132 -13.83 -12.63 -1.16
N SER A 133 -12.97 -11.67 -0.85
CA SER A 133 -11.56 -11.95 -0.53
C SER A 133 -11.44 -12.79 0.74
N LEU A 134 -12.23 -12.53 1.79
CA LEU A 134 -12.28 -13.35 3.01
C LEU A 134 -12.72 -14.79 2.75
N ARG A 135 -13.60 -14.99 1.77
CA ARG A 135 -14.07 -16.33 1.39
C ARG A 135 -13.00 -17.14 0.66
N TYR A 136 -12.15 -16.52 -0.15
CA TYR A 136 -11.28 -17.23 -1.08
C TYR A 136 -9.79 -17.10 -0.81
N CYS A 137 -9.34 -16.07 -0.08
CA CYS A 137 -7.92 -15.84 0.20
C CYS A 137 -7.46 -16.64 1.44
N PRO A 138 -6.56 -17.63 1.29
CA PRO A 138 -6.06 -18.40 2.44
C PRO A 138 -5.28 -17.54 3.43
N HIS A 139 -4.51 -16.55 2.95
CA HIS A 139 -3.73 -15.66 3.81
C HIS A 139 -4.61 -14.83 4.73
N LEU A 140 -5.71 -14.26 4.20
CA LEU A 140 -6.65 -13.52 5.04
C LEU A 140 -7.30 -14.46 6.05
N LYS A 141 -7.80 -15.64 5.65
CA LYS A 141 -8.45 -16.58 6.59
C LYS A 141 -7.59 -16.97 7.79
N ALA A 142 -6.27 -17.01 7.62
CA ALA A 142 -5.34 -17.36 8.68
C ALA A 142 -4.92 -16.16 9.54
N ASP A 143 -5.29 -14.94 9.17
CA ASP A 143 -4.89 -13.73 9.86
C ASP A 143 -5.77 -13.52 11.12
N PRO A 144 -5.19 -13.58 12.34
CA PRO A 144 -5.94 -13.39 13.58
C PRO A 144 -6.40 -11.94 13.79
N HIS A 145 -5.95 -11.01 12.94
CA HIS A 145 -6.21 -9.58 13.05
C HIS A 145 -7.27 -9.06 12.06
N ILE A 146 -8.02 -9.95 11.39
CA ILE A 146 -9.15 -9.52 10.57
C ILE A 146 -10.15 -8.74 11.44
N ASP A 147 -10.39 -7.50 11.05
CA ASP A 147 -11.40 -6.61 11.60
C ASP A 147 -12.03 -5.85 10.44
N VAL A 148 -13.14 -6.39 9.94
CA VAL A 148 -13.85 -5.82 8.80
C VAL A 148 -14.76 -4.71 9.27
N ARG A 149 -14.50 -3.49 8.81
CA ARG A 149 -15.32 -2.32 9.15
C ARG A 149 -15.35 -1.30 8.02
N ALA A 150 -16.35 -0.42 8.10
CA ALA A 150 -16.40 0.74 7.23
C ALA A 150 -15.15 1.59 7.46
N PHE A 151 -14.54 2.04 6.35
CA PHE A 151 -13.38 2.90 6.42
C PHE A 151 -13.80 4.33 6.77
N PRO A 152 -13.07 5.05 7.64
CA PRO A 152 -13.41 6.42 8.00
C PRO A 152 -13.48 7.38 6.79
N ARG A 153 -14.30 8.45 6.94
CA ARG A 153 -14.54 9.45 5.88
C ARG A 153 -13.39 10.44 5.68
N SER A 154 -12.52 10.54 6.67
CA SER A 154 -11.30 11.34 6.65
C SER A 154 -10.10 10.43 6.87
N TRP A 155 -8.98 10.75 6.24
CA TRP A 155 -7.78 9.91 6.31
C TRP A 155 -6.52 10.73 6.05
N VAL A 156 -5.39 10.11 6.39
CA VAL A 156 -4.06 10.57 6.04
C VAL A 156 -3.35 9.51 5.21
N VAL A 157 -2.46 9.94 4.32
CA VAL A 157 -1.66 9.07 3.48
C VAL A 157 -0.22 9.13 3.94
N LEU A 158 0.35 7.97 4.28
CA LEU A 158 1.73 7.84 4.72
C LEU A 158 2.54 7.14 3.63
N PRO A 159 3.69 7.69 3.20
CA PRO A 159 4.54 7.01 2.24
C PRO A 159 5.30 5.86 2.92
N LEU A 160 5.25 4.67 2.31
CA LEU A 160 6.09 3.54 2.69
C LEU A 160 7.38 3.59 1.89
N MET A 161 8.46 3.95 2.58
CA MET A 161 9.76 4.20 1.98
C MET A 161 10.53 2.90 1.79
N ALA A 162 11.17 2.76 0.63
CA ALA A 162 12.13 1.73 0.31
C ALA A 162 13.52 2.37 0.13
N ARG A 163 14.56 1.59 0.40
CA ARG A 163 15.94 1.96 0.10
C ARG A 163 16.27 1.49 -1.31
N ALA A 164 16.60 2.43 -2.19
CA ALA A 164 17.09 2.12 -3.52
C ALA A 164 18.60 2.33 -3.59
N GLU A 165 19.30 1.33 -4.11
CA GLU A 165 20.75 1.38 -4.29
C GLU A 165 21.08 1.38 -5.78
N ALA A 166 21.84 2.39 -6.20
CA ALA A 166 22.42 2.37 -7.54
C ALA A 166 23.63 1.41 -7.53
N PRO A 167 23.74 0.48 -8.49
CA PRO A 167 24.95 -0.31 -8.64
C PRO A 167 26.15 0.62 -8.90
N PRO A 168 27.37 0.25 -8.47
CA PRO A 168 28.57 1.04 -8.73
C PRO A 168 28.70 1.31 -10.24
N GLN A 169 28.77 2.58 -10.62
CA GLN A 169 29.04 2.96 -12.00
C GLN A 169 30.54 3.16 -12.16
N LEU A 170 31.17 2.39 -13.04
CA LEU A 170 32.52 2.65 -13.54
C LEU A 170 32.43 3.76 -14.59
N PHE A 171 32.76 4.98 -14.18
CA PHE A 171 32.94 6.11 -15.10
C PHE A 171 34.41 6.54 -15.00
N LEU A 172 35.15 6.47 -16.11
CA LEU A 172 36.56 6.90 -16.21
C LEU A 172 37.48 6.29 -15.11
N ALA A 173 37.30 5.01 -14.79
CA ALA A 173 38.09 4.28 -13.78
C ALA A 173 38.00 4.80 -12.31
N GLN A 174 37.04 5.67 -11.99
CA GLN A 174 36.72 6.03 -10.60
C GLN A 174 35.42 5.34 -10.16
N ALA A 175 35.53 4.48 -9.14
CA ALA A 175 34.37 3.90 -8.50
C ALA A 175 33.62 4.99 -7.72
N ARG A 176 32.43 5.37 -8.20
CA ARG A 176 31.50 6.14 -7.36
C ARG A 176 30.90 5.19 -6.32
N PRO A 177 30.93 5.53 -5.02
CA PRO A 177 30.33 4.69 -3.99
C PRO A 177 28.83 4.50 -4.25
N ALA A 178 28.33 3.32 -3.91
CA ALA A 178 26.90 3.03 -3.98
C ALA A 178 26.12 4.08 -3.18
N ARG A 179 25.23 4.81 -3.85
CA ARG A 179 24.37 5.80 -3.22
C ARG A 179 23.03 5.14 -2.91
N ALA A 180 22.70 5.05 -1.63
CA ALA A 180 21.36 4.69 -1.19
C ALA A 180 20.51 5.96 -1.13
N ILE A 181 19.32 5.93 -1.75
CA ILE A 181 18.34 7.01 -1.64
C ILE A 181 17.00 6.45 -1.16
N PRO A 182 16.27 7.17 -0.29
CA PRO A 182 14.91 6.80 0.08
C PRO A 182 13.98 7.09 -1.09
N VAL A 183 13.14 6.12 -1.43
CA VAL A 183 12.16 6.21 -2.53
C VAL A 183 10.82 5.66 -2.08
N ILE A 184 9.73 6.11 -2.68
CA ILE A 184 8.40 5.61 -2.33
C ILE A 184 8.20 4.23 -2.98
N GLY A 185 8.00 3.20 -2.15
CA GLY A 185 7.57 1.88 -2.61
C GLY A 185 6.05 1.83 -2.74
N PHE A 186 5.36 2.09 -1.64
CA PHE A 186 3.91 2.02 -1.52
C PHE A 186 3.34 3.20 -0.73
N LEU A 187 2.02 3.29 -0.67
CA LEU A 187 1.32 4.22 0.21
C LEU A 187 0.51 3.42 1.24
N GLN A 188 0.45 3.94 2.46
CA GLN A 188 -0.39 3.43 3.54
C GLN A 188 -1.49 4.45 3.83
N LEU A 189 -2.70 3.96 4.08
CA LEU A 189 -3.86 4.78 4.39
C LEU A 189 -4.23 4.61 5.86
N CYS A 190 -4.26 5.70 6.62
CA CYS A 190 -4.73 5.68 8.00
C CYS A 190 -6.03 6.49 8.11
N GLY A 191 -7.11 5.83 8.49
CA GLY A 191 -8.42 6.45 8.68
C GLY A 191 -8.47 7.24 9.98
N LEU A 192 -8.91 8.49 9.93
CA LEU A 192 -9.13 9.33 11.10
C LEU A 192 -10.49 9.01 11.71
N THR A 193 -10.51 8.54 12.95
CA THR A 193 -11.76 8.29 13.70
C THR A 193 -12.13 9.47 14.57
N ASP A 194 -13.34 9.48 15.15
CA ASP A 194 -13.71 10.43 16.20
C ASP A 194 -13.21 10.07 17.60
N ASP A 195 -12.65 8.88 17.75
CA ASP A 195 -12.25 8.32 19.02
C ASP A 195 -10.93 8.94 19.53
N ARG A 196 -10.77 8.93 20.85
CA ARG A 196 -9.58 9.43 21.55
C ARG A 196 -9.06 8.39 22.54
N ASP A 197 -7.74 8.31 22.67
CA ASP A 197 -7.03 7.55 23.71
C ASP A 197 -6.17 8.51 24.55
N PRO A 198 -6.75 9.16 25.57
CA PRO A 198 -6.00 10.08 26.42
C PRO A 198 -4.85 9.41 27.19
N ALA A 199 -4.89 8.07 27.31
CA ALA A 199 -3.88 7.28 27.99
C ALA A 199 -2.79 6.76 27.04
N TRP A 200 -2.73 7.23 25.77
CA TRP A 200 -1.82 6.70 24.77
C TRP A 200 -0.34 6.70 25.20
N ARG A 201 0.09 7.69 26.00
CA ARG A 201 1.45 7.78 26.53
C ARG A 201 1.81 6.65 27.50
N ASN A 202 0.81 6.06 28.14
CA ASN A 202 0.98 5.00 29.13
C ASN A 202 0.94 3.60 28.49
N ARG A 203 0.56 3.49 27.22
CA ARG A 203 0.59 2.23 26.47
C ARG A 203 1.97 2.09 25.86
N GLN A 204 2.68 1.01 26.18
CA GLN A 204 3.89 0.65 25.43
C GLN A 204 3.53 0.46 23.95
N PRO A 205 4.42 0.82 23.01
CA PRO A 205 4.19 0.51 21.60
C PRO A 205 3.93 -1.00 21.48
N LEU A 206 2.83 -1.38 20.83
CA LEU A 206 2.67 -2.76 20.37
C LEU A 206 3.87 -3.04 19.46
N ALA A 207 4.73 -3.97 19.88
CA ALA A 207 5.82 -4.44 19.03
C ALA A 207 5.18 -5.05 17.78
N GLY A 208 5.35 -4.37 16.64
CA GLY A 208 4.98 -4.86 15.32
C GLY A 208 6.13 -5.62 14.69
#